data_AF-A0A818BSE4-F1
#
_entry.id   AF-A0A818BSE4-F1
#
_cell.length_a   1.000
_cell.length_b   1.000
_cell.length_c   1.000
_cell.angle_alpha   90.00
_cell.angle_beta   90.00
_cell.angle_gamma   90.00
#
_symmetry.space_group_name_H-M   'P 1'
#
loop_
_entity.id
_entity.type
_entity.pdbx_description
1 polymer ?
#
loop_
_entity_poly.entity_id
_entity_poly.type
_entity_poly.pdbx_seq_one_letter_code
_entity_poly.pdbx_strand_id
1 'polypeptide(L)'
;DGLKETKSNLSSLEIVSAFAKLSHKNTKFSEKLDTMKISIPRAVITRWNSQFLTFESILAIPTLELNEILIELKHSNLCLNVRDLAIFNEFVVLLSLVAEVTTTTQRDNSPSISLVAASILTIYFDLKNEKKINIQHTVTIFYSLISSLLSRFDGLLEQSEIDINETDIEFKKKHQFYNLYKDPVFLFTSYLDGMFKVN
;
A
#
# COMPACT_ATOMS: atom_id res chain seq x y z
N ASP A 1 9.30 0.91 -1.80
CA ASP A 1 10.40 -0.03 -2.14
C ASP A 1 10.04 -1.49 -1.99
N GLY A 2 9.34 -1.91 -0.93
CA GLY A 2 9.01 -3.33 -0.70
C GLY A 2 8.30 -4.05 -1.86
N LEU A 3 7.42 -3.38 -2.61
CA LEU A 3 6.69 -3.98 -3.74
C LEU A 3 7.58 -4.50 -4.89
N LYS A 4 8.85 -4.07 -4.98
CA LYS A 4 9.80 -4.57 -5.99
C LYS A 4 10.40 -5.93 -5.63
N GLU A 5 10.38 -6.31 -4.35
CA GLU A 5 11.09 -7.48 -3.83
C GLU A 5 10.19 -8.72 -3.74
N THR A 6 8.88 -8.57 -3.92
CA THR A 6 7.89 -9.64 -3.75
C THR A 6 7.61 -10.39 -5.06
N LYS A 7 8.38 -11.45 -5.31
CA LYS A 7 8.25 -12.29 -6.52
C LYS A 7 6.95 -13.10 -6.60
N SER A 8 6.34 -13.46 -5.47
CA SER A 8 5.16 -14.35 -5.43
C SER A 8 3.87 -13.73 -5.98
N ASN A 9 3.77 -12.40 -6.02
CA ASN A 9 2.59 -11.67 -6.51
C ASN A 9 2.82 -10.96 -7.86
N LEU A 10 3.89 -11.36 -8.57
CA LEU A 10 4.23 -10.82 -9.88
C LEU A 10 3.09 -10.99 -10.87
N SER A 11 2.36 -12.11 -10.86
CA SER A 11 1.26 -12.36 -11.79
C SER A 11 0.10 -11.37 -11.61
N SER A 12 -0.31 -11.07 -10.37
CA SER A 12 -1.36 -10.08 -10.10
C SER A 12 -0.92 -8.66 -10.48
N LEU A 13 0.35 -8.31 -10.20
CA LEU A 13 0.92 -7.02 -10.61
C LEU A 13 1.07 -6.91 -12.14
N GLU A 14 1.36 -8.02 -12.82
CA GLU A 14 1.39 -8.11 -14.28
C GLU A 14 0.00 -7.92 -14.89
N ILE A 15 -1.03 -8.55 -14.32
CA ILE A 15 -2.44 -8.37 -14.73
C ILE A 15 -2.82 -6.90 -14.59
N VAL A 16 -2.59 -6.27 -13.44
CA VAL A 16 -2.89 -4.84 -13.21
C VAL A 16 -2.10 -3.94 -14.17
N SER A 17 -0.83 -4.26 -14.41
CA SER A 17 -0.01 -3.54 -15.39
C SER A 17 -0.53 -3.70 -16.82
N ALA A 18 -1.09 -4.86 -17.16
CA ALA A 18 -1.72 -5.12 -18.45
C ALA A 18 -3.04 -4.35 -18.59
N PHE A 19 -3.88 -4.30 -17.54
CA PHE A 19 -5.08 -3.46 -17.51
C PHE A 19 -4.76 -1.99 -17.73
N ALA A 20 -3.79 -1.45 -16.98
CA ALA A 20 -3.34 -0.07 -17.14
C ALA A 20 -2.71 0.20 -18.52
N LYS A 21 -2.16 -0.82 -19.21
CA LYS A 21 -1.71 -0.65 -20.59
C LYS A 21 -2.90 -0.65 -21.56
N LEU A 22 -3.88 -1.54 -21.35
CA LEU A 22 -5.07 -1.63 -22.20
C LEU A 22 -5.91 -0.36 -22.13
N SER A 23 -6.16 0.18 -20.94
CA SER A 23 -6.96 1.41 -20.77
C SER A 23 -6.36 2.62 -21.50
N HIS A 24 -5.04 2.67 -21.68
CA HIS A 24 -4.36 3.78 -22.36
C HIS A 24 -4.06 3.53 -23.84
N LYS A 25 -4.01 2.27 -24.29
CA LYS A 25 -3.58 1.92 -25.65
C LYS A 25 -4.68 1.36 -26.55
N ASN A 26 -5.73 0.79 -25.97
CA ASN A 26 -6.84 0.22 -26.72
C ASN A 26 -8.04 1.17 -26.64
N THR A 27 -8.34 1.85 -27.76
CA THR A 27 -9.41 2.86 -27.84
C THR A 27 -10.77 2.27 -27.48
N LYS A 28 -11.09 1.07 -27.96
CA LYS A 28 -12.37 0.40 -27.65
C LYS A 28 -12.52 0.09 -26.16
N PHE A 29 -11.42 -0.34 -25.53
CA PHE A 29 -11.42 -0.59 -24.09
C PHE A 29 -11.59 0.71 -23.30
N SER A 30 -10.87 1.78 -23.68
CA SER A 30 -11.03 3.11 -23.09
C SER A 30 -12.46 3.62 -23.21
N GLU A 31 -13.06 3.54 -24.41
CA GLU A 31 -14.44 4.00 -24.66
C GLU A 31 -15.47 3.28 -23.78
N LYS A 32 -15.28 1.97 -23.54
CA LYS A 32 -16.14 1.19 -22.63
C LYS A 32 -15.98 1.64 -21.18
N LEU A 33 -14.74 1.91 -20.72
CA LEU A 33 -14.48 2.45 -19.39
C LEU A 33 -15.05 3.87 -19.23
N ASP A 34 -14.94 4.71 -20.25
CA ASP A 34 -15.48 6.08 -20.26
C ASP A 34 -17.02 6.05 -20.17
N THR A 35 -17.66 5.07 -20.81
CA THR A 35 -19.12 4.86 -20.70
C THR A 35 -19.53 4.52 -19.26
N MET A 36 -18.68 3.78 -18.54
CA MET A 36 -18.84 3.48 -17.11
C MET A 36 -18.41 4.64 -16.20
N LYS A 37 -17.88 5.74 -16.76
CA LYS A 37 -17.27 6.87 -16.04
C LYS A 37 -16.11 6.46 -15.13
N ILE A 38 -15.38 5.42 -15.51
CA ILE A 38 -14.24 4.89 -14.76
C ILE A 38 -12.96 5.25 -15.50
N SER A 39 -11.98 5.81 -14.79
CA SER A 39 -10.66 6.11 -15.33
C SER A 39 -9.62 5.27 -14.61
N ILE A 40 -8.90 4.42 -15.35
CA ILE A 40 -7.77 3.68 -14.80
C ILE A 40 -6.50 4.51 -15.02
N PRO A 41 -5.86 5.01 -13.95
CA PRO A 41 -4.67 5.84 -14.09
C PRO A 41 -3.53 5.04 -14.72
N ARG A 42 -2.63 5.74 -15.41
CA ARG A 42 -1.48 5.10 -16.03
C ARG A 42 -0.56 4.56 -14.93
N ALA A 43 -0.47 3.24 -14.82
CA ALA A 43 0.40 2.60 -13.83
C ALA A 43 1.87 2.97 -14.11
N VAL A 44 2.43 3.87 -13.29
CA VAL A 44 3.87 4.09 -13.23
C VAL A 44 4.42 3.08 -12.23
N ILE A 45 5.06 2.04 -12.76
CA ILE A 45 5.59 0.86 -12.04
C ILE A 45 6.44 1.23 -10.80
N THR A 46 6.99 2.45 -10.74
CA THR A 46 7.91 2.88 -9.69
C THR A 46 7.27 3.51 -8.45
N ARG A 47 5.96 3.82 -8.43
CA ARG A 47 5.29 4.47 -7.28
C ARG A 47 4.10 3.66 -6.79
N TRP A 48 4.15 3.23 -5.53
CA TRP A 48 3.08 2.47 -4.87
C TRP A 48 1.70 3.15 -4.97
N ASN A 49 1.64 4.49 -4.89
CA ASN A 49 0.41 5.27 -5.11
C ASN A 49 -0.24 4.99 -6.47
N SER A 50 0.56 4.87 -7.53
CA SER A 50 0.03 4.61 -8.86
C SER A 50 -0.53 3.19 -8.96
N GLN A 51 0.13 2.22 -8.33
CA GLN A 51 -0.36 0.84 -8.27
C GLN A 51 -1.64 0.75 -7.44
N PHE A 52 -1.68 1.37 -6.25
CA PHE A 52 -2.85 1.47 -5.38
C PHE A 52 -4.08 1.98 -6.13
N LEU A 53 -3.98 3.16 -6.75
CA LEU A 53 -5.09 3.74 -7.50
C LEU A 53 -5.53 2.87 -8.67
N THR A 54 -4.61 2.12 -9.28
CA THR A 54 -4.96 1.20 -10.37
C THR A 54 -5.75 0.01 -9.85
N PHE A 55 -5.35 -0.59 -8.71
CA PHE A 55 -6.12 -1.66 -8.07
C PHE A 55 -7.51 -1.19 -7.66
N GLU A 56 -7.63 -0.03 -6.99
CA GLU A 56 -8.92 0.56 -6.63
C GLU A 56 -9.81 0.78 -7.86
N SER A 57 -9.25 1.34 -8.94
CA SER A 57 -10.02 1.62 -10.16
C SER A 57 -10.51 0.35 -10.84
N ILE A 58 -9.74 -0.75 -10.79
CA ILE A 58 -10.16 -2.04 -11.33
C ILE A 58 -11.26 -2.66 -10.47
N LEU A 59 -11.12 -2.60 -9.15
CA LEU A 59 -12.12 -3.14 -8.20
C LEU A 59 -13.44 -2.35 -8.22
N ALA A 60 -13.42 -1.09 -8.67
CA ALA A 60 -14.63 -0.30 -8.86
C ALA A 60 -15.51 -0.79 -10.04
N ILE A 61 -14.97 -1.60 -10.95
CA ILE A 61 -15.70 -2.16 -12.08
C ILE A 61 -16.36 -3.49 -11.65
N PRO A 62 -17.66 -3.69 -11.88
CA PRO A 62 -18.29 -4.99 -11.67
C PRO A 62 -17.55 -6.09 -12.44
N THR A 63 -17.09 -7.14 -11.75
CA THR A 63 -16.20 -8.16 -12.36
C THR A 63 -16.82 -8.84 -13.57
N LEU A 64 -18.14 -9.05 -13.55
CA LEU A 64 -18.87 -9.71 -14.64
C LEU A 64 -18.80 -8.87 -15.91
N GLU A 65 -19.11 -7.56 -15.80
CA GLU A 65 -19.00 -6.60 -16.90
C GLU A 65 -17.56 -6.44 -17.40
N LEU A 66 -16.59 -6.39 -16.47
CA LEU A 66 -15.17 -6.31 -16.82
C LEU A 66 -14.72 -7.53 -17.65
N ASN A 67 -15.07 -8.73 -17.19
CA ASN A 67 -14.72 -9.96 -17.88
C ASN A 67 -15.44 -10.08 -19.24
N GLU A 68 -16.69 -9.65 -19.35
CA GLU A 68 -17.42 -9.59 -20.63
C GLU A 68 -16.72 -8.69 -21.65
N ILE A 69 -16.32 -7.48 -21.24
CA ILE A 69 -15.57 -6.55 -22.10
C ILE A 69 -14.24 -7.19 -22.54
N LEU A 70 -13.52 -7.84 -21.62
CA LEU A 70 -12.26 -8.50 -21.95
C LEU A 70 -12.46 -9.65 -22.95
N ILE A 71 -13.52 -10.44 -22.82
CA ILE A 71 -13.85 -11.51 -23.75
C ILE A 71 -14.23 -10.92 -25.13
N GLU A 72 -15.08 -9.90 -25.17
CA GLU A 72 -15.48 -9.18 -26.40
C GLU A 72 -14.25 -8.66 -27.17
N LEU A 73 -13.27 -8.13 -26.45
CA LEU A 73 -12.03 -7.58 -27.00
C LEU A 73 -10.90 -8.60 -27.19
N LYS A 74 -11.17 -9.90 -27.02
CA LYS A 74 -10.19 -11.00 -27.18
C LYS A 74 -9.00 -10.95 -26.21
N HIS A 75 -9.24 -10.48 -24.99
CA HIS A 75 -8.30 -10.42 -23.87
C HIS A 75 -8.72 -11.37 -22.72
N SER A 76 -9.23 -12.56 -23.05
CA SER A 76 -9.70 -13.54 -22.05
C SER A 76 -8.61 -13.99 -21.06
N ASN A 77 -7.34 -13.87 -21.42
CA ASN A 77 -6.20 -14.14 -20.55
C ASN A 77 -6.05 -13.15 -19.38
N LEU A 78 -6.81 -12.05 -19.37
CA LEU A 78 -6.84 -11.06 -18.28
C LEU A 78 -8.12 -11.12 -17.45
N CYS A 79 -9.02 -12.07 -17.74
CA CYS A 79 -10.24 -12.24 -16.95
C CYS A 79 -9.90 -12.56 -15.49
N LEU A 80 -10.55 -11.86 -14.58
CA LEU A 80 -10.32 -12.00 -13.15
C LEU A 80 -11.18 -13.14 -12.60
N ASN A 81 -10.57 -14.01 -11.79
CA ASN A 81 -11.28 -14.99 -10.99
C ASN A 81 -11.42 -14.51 -9.53
N VAL A 82 -12.14 -15.28 -8.72
CA VAL A 82 -12.40 -14.96 -7.29
C VAL A 82 -11.10 -14.76 -6.50
N ARG A 83 -10.06 -15.55 -6.79
CA ARG A 83 -8.76 -15.45 -6.11
C ARG A 83 -8.02 -14.18 -6.49
N ASP A 84 -8.07 -13.77 -7.76
CA ASP A 84 -7.45 -12.51 -8.20
C ASP A 84 -8.11 -11.32 -7.49
N LEU A 85 -9.44 -11.31 -7.39
CA LEU A 85 -10.18 -10.28 -6.65
C LEU A 85 -9.82 -10.26 -5.17
N ALA A 86 -9.68 -11.43 -4.53
CA ALA A 86 -9.26 -11.50 -3.13
C ALA A 86 -7.86 -10.91 -2.94
N ILE A 87 -6.91 -11.24 -3.82
CA ILE A 87 -5.56 -10.65 -3.83
C ILE A 87 -5.63 -9.13 -4.02
N PHE A 88 -6.45 -8.64 -4.96
CA PHE A 88 -6.56 -7.21 -5.26
C PHE A 88 -7.13 -6.44 -4.06
N ASN A 89 -8.15 -6.99 -3.40
CA ASN A 89 -8.73 -6.40 -2.19
C ASN A 89 -7.70 -6.33 -1.07
N GLU A 90 -6.98 -7.41 -0.78
CA GLU A 90 -5.93 -7.39 0.24
C GLU A 90 -4.81 -6.38 -0.09
N PHE A 91 -4.46 -6.24 -1.37
CA PHE A 91 -3.51 -5.23 -1.82
C PHE A 91 -3.99 -3.80 -1.52
N VAL A 92 -5.26 -3.51 -1.83
CA VAL A 92 -5.86 -2.20 -1.54
C VAL A 92 -5.88 -1.94 -0.04
N VAL A 93 -6.27 -2.92 0.77
CA VAL A 93 -6.27 -2.81 2.24
C VAL A 93 -4.87 -2.51 2.78
N LEU A 94 -3.83 -3.23 2.33
CA LEU A 94 -2.47 -2.98 2.81
C LEU A 94 -1.92 -1.61 2.38
N LEU A 95 -2.24 -1.18 1.16
CA LEU A 95 -1.73 0.09 0.62
C LEU A 95 -2.52 1.31 1.10
N SER A 96 -3.80 1.15 1.46
CA SER A 96 -4.62 2.24 2.00
C SER A 96 -4.10 2.74 3.35
N LEU A 97 -3.60 1.84 4.20
CA LEU A 97 -2.94 2.19 5.48
C LEU A 97 -1.79 3.17 5.25
N VAL A 98 -1.00 2.94 4.20
CA VAL A 98 0.12 3.82 3.83
C VAL A 98 -0.38 5.09 3.14
N ALA A 99 -1.46 5.01 2.35
CA ALA A 99 -2.10 6.14 1.66
C ALA A 99 -2.64 7.19 2.63
N GLU A 100 -3.33 6.75 3.68
CA GLU A 100 -3.90 7.63 4.69
C GLU A 100 -2.83 8.42 5.44
N VAL A 101 -1.79 7.71 5.89
CA VAL A 101 -0.68 8.33 6.61
C VAL A 101 0.14 9.25 5.71
N THR A 102 0.37 8.85 4.45
CA THR A 102 1.08 9.71 3.48
C THR A 102 0.29 10.98 3.19
N THR A 103 -1.02 10.86 3.01
CA THR A 103 -1.90 12.02 2.76
C THR A 103 -1.90 12.97 3.95
N THR A 104 -1.90 12.44 5.18
CA THR A 104 -1.88 13.24 6.41
C THR A 104 -0.55 13.96 6.61
N THR A 105 0.57 13.28 6.35
CA THR A 105 1.93 13.82 6.54
C THR A 105 2.40 14.76 5.41
N GLN A 106 1.78 14.70 4.23
CA GLN A 106 2.13 15.53 3.07
C GLN A 106 1.20 16.72 2.85
N ARG A 107 0.21 16.96 3.73
CA ARG A 107 -0.64 18.17 3.64
C ARG A 107 0.22 19.42 3.85
N ASP A 108 0.04 20.41 2.97
CA ASP A 108 0.85 21.64 2.88
C ASP A 108 0.94 22.46 4.19
N ASN A 109 0.04 22.21 5.16
CA ASN A 109 0.00 22.89 6.45
C ASN A 109 0.46 22.02 7.64
N SER A 110 0.95 20.80 7.42
CA SER A 110 1.25 19.86 8.52
C SER A 110 2.38 18.84 8.27
N PRO A 111 3.60 19.23 7.82
CA PRO A 111 4.75 18.35 7.98
C PRO A 111 5.42 18.68 9.33
N SER A 112 4.70 18.49 10.43
CA SER A 112 5.31 18.61 11.75
C SER A 112 5.98 17.27 12.09
N ILE A 113 7.26 17.34 12.48
CA ILE A 113 8.06 16.19 12.93
C ILE A 113 7.36 15.38 14.03
N SER A 114 6.45 16.01 14.77
CA SER A 114 5.53 15.46 15.76
C SER A 114 4.57 14.39 15.23
N LEU A 115 4.22 14.40 13.95
CA LEU A 115 3.34 13.40 13.36
C LEU A 115 4.09 12.15 12.91
N VAL A 116 5.42 12.21 12.80
CA VAL A 116 6.23 11.11 12.26
C VAL A 116 6.13 9.87 13.14
N ALA A 117 6.30 10.02 14.45
CA ALA A 117 6.23 8.88 15.36
C ALA A 117 4.84 8.24 15.35
N ALA A 118 3.79 9.05 15.56
CA ALA A 118 2.41 8.58 15.52
C ALA A 118 2.08 7.85 14.21
N SER A 119 2.48 8.43 13.07
CA SER A 119 2.29 7.84 11.74
C SER A 119 2.93 6.46 11.60
N ILE A 120 4.18 6.31 12.05
CA ILE A 120 4.90 5.03 11.95
C ILE A 120 4.27 3.98 12.87
N LEU A 121 3.89 4.39 14.09
CA LEU A 121 3.24 3.51 15.07
C LEU A 121 1.88 3.03 14.56
N THR A 122 1.06 3.93 14.01
CA THR A 122 -0.22 3.60 13.37
C THR A 122 -0.03 2.57 12.28
N ILE A 123 0.86 2.81 11.31
CA ILE A 123 1.14 1.83 10.24
C ILE A 123 1.57 0.48 10.82
N TYR A 124 2.46 0.48 11.82
CA TYR A 124 2.95 -0.77 12.42
C TYR A 124 1.82 -1.59 13.07
N PHE A 125 0.99 -0.98 13.91
CA PHE A 125 -0.11 -1.67 14.59
C PHE A 125 -1.22 -2.08 13.62
N ASP A 126 -1.57 -1.22 12.67
CA ASP A 126 -2.59 -1.52 11.66
C ASP A 126 -2.15 -2.68 10.77
N LEU A 127 -0.88 -2.71 10.33
CA LEU A 127 -0.34 -3.87 9.61
C LEU A 127 -0.44 -5.17 10.43
N LYS A 128 -0.10 -5.13 11.73
CA LYS A 128 -0.23 -6.32 12.62
C LYS A 128 -1.69 -6.76 12.75
N ASN A 129 -2.63 -5.83 12.84
CA ASN A 129 -4.06 -6.11 12.93
C ASN A 129 -4.59 -6.71 11.63
N GLU A 130 -4.28 -6.08 10.49
CA GLU A 130 -4.68 -6.56 9.17
C GLU A 130 -4.14 -7.96 8.87
N LYS A 131 -2.90 -8.26 9.30
CA LYS A 131 -2.33 -9.61 9.14
C LYS A 131 -3.17 -10.70 9.81
N LYS A 132 -3.84 -10.39 10.92
CA LYS A 132 -4.68 -11.33 11.68
C LYS A 132 -6.06 -11.49 11.05
N ILE A 133 -6.61 -10.43 10.48
CA ILE A 133 -8.02 -10.36 10.08
C ILE A 133 -8.18 -10.65 8.58
N ASN A 134 -7.44 -9.95 7.72
CA ASN A 134 -7.76 -9.84 6.29
C ASN A 134 -6.70 -10.46 5.35
N ILE A 135 -5.44 -10.62 5.79
CA ILE A 135 -4.35 -11.01 4.88
C ILE A 135 -4.13 -12.54 4.84
N GLN A 136 -4.59 -13.15 3.75
CA GLN A 136 -4.43 -14.58 3.46
C GLN A 136 -3.59 -14.85 2.21
N HIS A 137 -3.75 -14.05 1.15
CA HIS A 137 -3.14 -14.28 -0.15
C HIS A 137 -1.90 -13.40 -0.42
N THR A 138 -1.82 -12.24 0.22
CA THR A 138 -0.76 -11.23 0.02
C THR A 138 0.29 -11.22 1.14
N VAL A 139 0.44 -12.36 1.84
CA VAL A 139 1.35 -12.53 2.99
C VAL A 139 2.78 -12.07 2.70
N THR A 140 3.30 -12.34 1.50
CA THR A 140 4.66 -11.90 1.12
C THR A 140 4.79 -10.37 1.04
N ILE A 141 3.73 -9.66 0.62
CA ILE A 141 3.72 -8.20 0.57
C ILE A 141 3.65 -7.62 1.97
N PHE A 142 2.78 -8.18 2.81
CA PHE A 142 2.77 -7.84 4.22
C PHE A 142 4.18 -7.95 4.82
N TYR A 143 4.87 -9.09 4.63
CA TYR A 143 6.21 -9.30 5.17
C TYR A 143 7.24 -8.31 4.60
N SER A 144 7.15 -7.99 3.31
CA SER A 144 8.04 -6.99 2.71
C SER A 144 7.77 -5.57 3.25
N LEU A 145 6.51 -5.20 3.45
CA LEU A 145 6.12 -3.90 4.00
C LEU A 145 6.60 -3.75 5.44
N ILE A 146 6.31 -4.72 6.30
CA ILE A 146 6.68 -4.66 7.71
C ILE A 146 8.20 -4.79 7.88
N SER A 147 8.88 -5.67 7.13
CA SER A 147 10.36 -5.73 7.14
C SER A 147 10.98 -4.41 6.66
N SER A 148 10.41 -3.77 5.64
CA SER A 148 10.86 -2.44 5.21
C SER A 148 10.62 -1.36 6.27
N LEU A 149 9.50 -1.41 6.99
CA LEU A 149 9.19 -0.49 8.09
C LEU A 149 10.18 -0.68 9.23
N LEU A 150 10.34 -1.92 9.72
CA LEU A 150 11.29 -2.28 10.77
C LEU A 150 12.72 -1.90 10.40
N SER A 151 13.15 -2.17 9.16
CA SER A 151 14.52 -1.82 8.71
C SER A 151 14.86 -0.33 8.79
N ARG A 152 13.85 0.54 8.76
CA ARG A 152 14.01 2.01 8.75
C ARG A 152 13.72 2.62 10.11
N PHE A 153 12.75 2.08 10.84
CA PHE A 153 12.18 2.74 12.02
C PHE A 153 12.31 1.92 13.30
N ASP A 154 13.09 0.84 13.31
CA ASP A 154 13.37 0.05 14.52
C ASP A 154 13.90 0.89 15.68
N GLY A 155 14.70 1.93 15.42
CA GLY A 155 15.17 2.85 16.46
C GLY A 155 14.05 3.59 17.19
N LEU A 156 13.01 4.00 16.46
CA LEU A 156 11.81 4.63 17.04
C LEU A 156 10.97 3.63 17.83
N LEU A 157 10.80 2.42 17.28
CA LEU A 157 10.00 1.37 17.93
C LEU A 157 10.64 0.94 19.24
N GLU A 158 11.97 0.79 19.27
CA GLU A 158 12.72 0.52 20.50
C GLU A 158 12.56 1.65 21.52
N GLN A 159 12.65 2.91 21.08
CA GLN A 159 12.46 4.08 21.94
C GLN A 159 11.01 4.20 22.47
N SER A 160 10.05 3.63 21.75
CA SER A 160 8.63 3.55 22.13
C SER A 160 8.31 2.28 22.95
N GLU A 161 9.32 1.52 23.38
CA GLU A 161 9.21 0.28 24.16
C GLU A 161 8.37 -0.81 23.47
N ILE A 162 8.35 -0.81 22.13
CA ILE A 162 7.65 -1.83 21.34
C ILE A 162 8.55 -3.03 21.14
N ASP A 163 8.10 -4.20 21.57
CA ASP A 163 8.79 -5.45 21.31
C ASP A 163 8.60 -5.89 19.84
N ILE A 164 9.59 -5.55 19.02
CA ILE A 164 9.63 -5.91 17.61
C ILE A 164 9.93 -7.40 17.39
N ASN A 165 10.44 -8.13 18.39
CA ASN A 165 10.77 -9.55 18.26
C ASN A 165 9.52 -10.42 18.22
N GLU A 166 8.38 -9.94 18.75
CA GLU A 166 7.08 -10.62 18.63
C GLU A 166 6.61 -10.83 17.19
N THR A 167 7.22 -10.14 16.23
CA THR A 167 6.77 -10.20 14.84
C THR A 167 7.28 -11.43 14.09
N ASP A 168 8.25 -12.19 14.63
CA ASP A 168 8.95 -13.30 13.95
C ASP A 168 9.48 -12.94 12.55
N ILE A 169 9.70 -11.65 12.30
CA ILE A 169 10.07 -11.12 10.98
C ILE A 169 11.55 -10.79 10.97
N GLU A 170 12.29 -11.46 10.10
CA GLU A 170 13.66 -11.08 9.80
C GLU A 170 13.71 -9.79 8.98
N PHE A 171 14.54 -8.85 9.43
CA PHE A 171 14.81 -7.62 8.70
C PHE A 171 16.26 -7.17 8.91
N LYS A 172 16.82 -6.51 7.90
CA LYS A 172 18.17 -5.96 7.98
C LYS A 172 18.11 -4.53 8.51
N LYS A 173 18.62 -4.31 9.72
CA LYS A 173 18.75 -2.97 10.31
C LYS A 173 19.55 -2.05 9.39
N LYS A 174 19.02 -0.86 9.11
CA LYS A 174 19.75 0.19 8.38
C LYS A 174 20.24 1.23 9.37
N HIS A 175 21.49 1.09 9.83
CA HIS A 175 22.09 1.91 10.88
C HIS A 175 21.90 3.43 10.69
N GLN A 176 21.95 3.91 9.44
CA GLN A 176 21.72 5.34 9.13
C GLN A 176 20.34 5.84 9.57
N PHE A 177 19.30 5.00 9.43
CA PHE A 177 17.93 5.35 9.80
C PHE A 177 17.65 5.04 11.27
N TYR A 178 18.20 3.94 11.78
CA TYR A 178 18.09 3.58 13.20
C TYR A 178 18.53 4.73 14.11
N ASN A 179 19.73 5.28 13.90
CA ASN A 179 20.24 6.37 14.74
C ASN A 179 19.41 7.64 14.61
N LEU A 180 18.90 7.94 13.41
CA LEU A 180 18.03 9.09 13.18
C LEU A 180 16.73 8.94 13.98
N TYR A 181 16.03 7.82 13.81
CA TYR A 181 14.70 7.63 14.41
C TYR A 181 14.72 7.20 15.87
N LYS A 182 15.90 6.85 16.42
CA LYS A 182 16.11 6.67 17.85
C LYS A 182 16.21 8.01 18.61
N ASP A 183 16.36 9.13 17.90
CA ASP A 183 16.41 10.44 18.53
C ASP A 183 15.08 10.72 19.28
N PRO A 184 15.12 11.01 20.59
CA PRO A 184 13.93 11.30 21.38
C PRO A 184 13.09 12.47 20.86
N VAL A 185 13.65 13.33 20.00
CA VAL A 185 12.91 14.43 19.35
C VAL A 185 11.64 13.93 18.66
N PHE A 186 11.64 12.73 18.08
CA PHE A 186 10.45 12.18 17.41
C PHE A 186 9.32 11.83 18.39
N LEU A 187 9.63 11.56 19.66
CA LEU A 187 8.62 11.37 20.70
C LEU A 187 8.21 12.69 21.35
N PHE A 188 9.19 13.54 21.69
CA PHE A 188 8.92 14.78 22.42
C PHE A 188 8.18 15.80 21.57
N THR A 189 8.44 15.87 20.28
CA THR A 189 7.77 16.84 19.41
C THR A 189 6.27 16.62 19.35
N SER A 190 5.78 15.39 19.48
CA SER A 190 4.34 15.10 19.59
C SER A 190 3.70 15.78 20.81
N TYR A 191 4.41 15.88 21.94
CA TYR A 191 3.93 16.59 23.13
C TYR A 191 4.00 18.11 23.02
N LEU A 192 4.87 18.63 22.14
CA LEU A 192 5.06 20.05 21.92
C LEU A 192 4.17 20.60 20.80
N ASP A 193 3.54 19.72 20.02
CA ASP A 193 2.63 20.12 18.96
C ASP A 193 1.26 20.47 19.55
N GLY A 194 0.87 21.74 19.46
CA GLY A 194 -0.43 22.23 19.92
C GLY A 194 -1.63 21.61 19.18
N MET A 195 -1.40 20.83 18.12
CA MET A 195 -2.40 19.99 17.46
C MET A 195 -2.73 18.70 18.24
N PHE A 196 -1.83 18.22 19.10
CA PHE A 196 -2.11 17.11 20.02
C PHE A 196 -2.88 17.62 21.23
N LYS A 197 -4.21 17.67 21.12
CA LYS A 197 -5.09 17.89 22.27
C LYS A 197 -5.44 16.55 22.90
N VAL A 198 -5.04 16.36 24.15
CA VAL A 198 -5.57 15.28 25.00
C VAL A 198 -7.01 15.69 25.33
N ASN A 199 -8.00 15.01 24.73
CA ASN A 199 -9.40 15.15 25.11
C ASN A 199 -9.70 14.29 26.34
#